data_AF-A0A5B7R8S3-F1
#
_entry.id   AF-A0A5B7R8S3-F1
#
_cell.length_a   1.000
_cell.length_b   1.000
_cell.length_c   1.000
_cell.angle_alpha   90.00
_cell.angle_beta   90.00
_cell.angle_gamma   90.00
#
_symmetry.space_group_name_H-M   'P 1'
#
loop_
_entity.id
_entity.type
_entity.pdbx_description
1 polymer ?
#
loop_
_entity_poly.entity_id
_entity_poly.type
_entity_poly.pdbx_seq_one_letter_code
_entity_poly.pdbx_strand_id
1 'polypeptide(L)'
;MLPPTASAILEPVPRDLREQLRRAVVHQVLHEPRRAYPPSVHVGVPGAVSTAVELDRRVGRLDHALRTDVLEAMLRAVERPGTAPVVWLARCGPVQALDVDLAWLAAARGAAAELDRPLPMVVVTRRSWRDPSTGVGRSWSRLRAADARRAGHPGA
;
A
#
# COMPACT_ATOMS: atom_id res chain seq x y z
N MET A 1 20.86 -8.90 -5.64
CA MET A 1 19.51 -9.50 -5.59
C MET A 1 19.06 -9.58 -4.14
N LEU A 2 18.14 -8.70 -3.74
CA LEU A 2 17.59 -8.71 -2.38
C LEU A 2 16.83 -10.00 -2.10
N PRO A 3 16.94 -10.59 -0.89
CA PRO A 3 16.14 -11.76 -0.55
C PRO A 3 14.65 -11.39 -0.55
N PRO A 4 13.74 -12.31 -0.87
CA PRO A 4 12.30 -12.04 -0.94
C PRO A 4 11.70 -11.55 0.40
N THR A 5 12.41 -11.78 1.50
CA THR A 5 12.07 -11.31 2.86
C THR A 5 12.48 -9.86 3.12
N ALA A 6 13.37 -9.26 2.32
CA ALA A 6 13.82 -7.88 2.53
C ALA A 6 12.67 -6.86 2.49
N SER A 7 11.61 -7.18 1.74
CA SER A 7 10.39 -6.36 1.64
C SER A 7 9.23 -6.87 2.49
N ALA A 8 9.42 -7.97 3.23
CA ALA A 8 8.37 -8.55 4.07
C ALA A 8 8.27 -7.80 5.41
N ILE A 9 7.04 -7.54 5.84
CA ILE A 9 6.76 -6.98 7.16
C ILE A 9 6.68 -8.11 8.17
N LEU A 10 7.53 -8.04 9.19
CA LEU A 10 7.61 -9.00 10.29
C LEU A 10 7.22 -8.34 11.62
N GLU A 11 6.88 -9.17 12.61
CA GLU A 11 6.71 -8.71 13.99
C GLU A 11 8.08 -8.66 14.70
N PRO A 12 8.31 -7.67 15.58
CA PRO A 12 7.41 -6.56 15.89
C PRO A 12 7.41 -5.48 14.79
N VAL A 13 6.21 -5.02 14.39
CA VAL A 13 6.11 -3.96 13.37
C VAL A 13 6.63 -2.62 13.94
N PRO A 14 7.60 -1.95 13.29
CA PRO A 14 8.11 -0.65 13.72
C PRO A 14 6.99 0.37 13.92
N ARG A 15 7.13 1.24 14.94
CA ARG A 15 6.07 2.19 15.31
C ARG A 15 5.70 3.12 14.16
N ASP A 16 6.70 3.68 13.48
CA ASP A 16 6.48 4.65 12.41
C ASP A 16 5.74 4.01 11.22
N LEU A 17 6.15 2.80 10.83
CA LEU A 17 5.46 2.02 9.81
C LEU A 17 4.01 1.70 10.24
N ARG A 18 3.79 1.31 11.49
CA ARG A 18 2.44 1.07 12.02
C ARG A 18 1.55 2.31 11.95
N GLU A 19 2.09 3.48 12.24
CA GLU A 19 1.38 4.76 12.17
C GLU A 19 1.08 5.15 10.72
N GLN A 20 2.04 4.99 9.80
CA GLN A 20 1.83 5.18 8.36
C GLN A 20 0.73 4.25 7.84
N LEU A 21 0.79 2.95 8.13
CA LEU A 21 -0.21 2.00 7.66
C LEU A 21 -1.61 2.27 8.24
N ARG A 22 -1.69 2.80 9.48
CA ARG A 22 -2.96 3.32 10.02
C ARG A 22 -3.47 4.52 9.22
N ARG A 23 -2.60 5.45 8.81
CA ARG A 23 -2.98 6.60 7.96
C ARG A 23 -3.51 6.14 6.60
N ALA A 24 -2.94 5.10 5.98
CA ALA A 24 -3.47 4.52 4.75
C ALA A 24 -4.91 4.01 4.92
N VAL A 25 -5.19 3.28 6.02
CA VAL A 25 -6.54 2.79 6.34
C VAL A 25 -7.51 3.96 6.57
N VAL A 26 -7.08 4.98 7.31
CA VAL A 26 -7.91 6.17 7.55
C VAL A 26 -8.20 6.92 6.26
N HIS A 27 -7.19 7.12 5.40
CA HIS A 27 -7.36 7.72 4.08
C HIS A 27 -8.41 6.98 3.26
N GLN A 28 -8.37 5.65 3.29
CA GLN A 28 -9.35 4.80 2.60
C GLN A 28 -10.78 5.00 3.12
N VAL A 29 -10.97 5.13 4.43
CA VAL A 29 -12.29 5.36 5.03
C VAL A 29 -12.86 6.73 4.61
N LEU A 30 -12.01 7.74 4.49
CA LEU A 30 -12.42 9.10 4.15
C LEU A 30 -12.72 9.30 2.67
N HIS A 31 -11.86 8.80 1.80
CA HIS A 31 -11.90 9.13 0.37
C HIS A 31 -12.72 8.14 -0.45
N GLU A 32 -13.09 6.99 0.12
CA GLU A 32 -13.97 6.04 -0.57
C GLU A 32 -15.32 5.90 0.11
N PRO A 33 -16.26 6.86 -0.06
CA PRO A 33 -17.59 6.77 0.55
C PRO A 33 -18.41 5.58 0.02
N ARG A 34 -18.06 5.06 -1.16
CA ARG A 34 -18.72 3.93 -1.81
C ARG A 34 -18.53 2.63 -1.03
N ARG A 35 -19.60 1.82 -0.93
CA ARG A 35 -19.52 0.46 -0.32
C ARG A 35 -18.68 -0.51 -1.15
N ALA A 36 -18.65 -0.32 -2.46
CA ALA A 36 -17.81 -1.05 -3.41
C ALA A 36 -17.10 -0.03 -4.31
N TYR A 37 -15.80 -0.18 -4.46
CA TYR A 37 -14.94 0.67 -5.27
C TYR A 37 -13.92 -0.21 -5.99
N PRO A 38 -13.47 0.18 -7.19
CA PRO A 38 -12.41 -0.55 -7.88
C PRO A 38 -11.15 -0.59 -7.00
N PRO A 39 -10.42 -1.72 -6.96
CA PRO A 39 -9.12 -1.76 -6.30
C PRO A 39 -8.20 -0.65 -6.83
N SER A 40 -7.32 -0.09 -6.01
CA SER A 40 -6.32 0.87 -6.45
C SER A 40 -4.96 0.55 -5.81
N VAL A 41 -3.90 0.65 -6.60
CA VAL A 41 -2.53 0.53 -6.11
C VAL A 41 -1.99 1.93 -5.84
N HIS A 42 -1.31 2.09 -4.72
CA HIS A 42 -0.72 3.35 -4.28
C HIS A 42 0.75 3.12 -3.98
N VAL A 43 1.57 4.15 -4.20
CA VAL A 43 3.00 4.16 -3.88
C VAL A 43 3.36 5.48 -3.23
N GLY A 44 4.12 5.43 -2.14
CA GLY A 44 4.65 6.61 -1.44
C GLY A 44 4.67 6.44 0.06
N VAL A 45 4.52 7.54 0.80
CA VAL A 45 4.46 7.56 2.26
C VAL A 45 3.02 7.85 2.71
N PRO A 46 2.33 6.89 3.35
CA PRO A 46 0.95 7.08 3.79
C PRO A 46 0.72 8.33 4.66
N GLY A 47 -0.23 9.16 4.24
CA GLY A 47 -0.52 10.45 4.90
C GLY A 47 0.51 11.54 4.62
N ALA A 48 1.35 11.36 3.62
CA ALA A 48 2.26 12.36 3.06
C ALA A 48 2.18 12.30 1.52
N VAL A 49 3.32 12.32 0.81
CA VAL A 49 3.36 12.25 -0.65
C VAL A 49 3.10 10.84 -1.13
N SER A 50 2.11 10.67 -2.01
CA SER A 50 1.79 9.41 -2.66
C SER A 50 1.09 9.61 -4.00
N THR A 51 1.20 8.63 -4.88
CA THR A 51 0.43 8.54 -6.13
C THR A 51 -0.37 7.23 -6.15
N ALA A 52 -1.46 7.22 -6.92
CA ALA A 52 -2.38 6.09 -6.98
C ALA A 52 -2.84 5.82 -8.42
N VAL A 53 -3.03 4.55 -8.74
CA VAL A 53 -3.63 4.08 -9.99
C VAL A 53 -4.81 3.18 -9.67
N GLU A 54 -5.96 3.50 -10.24
CA GLU A 54 -7.14 2.64 -10.14
C GLU A 54 -6.98 1.40 -11.03
N LEU A 55 -7.25 0.22 -10.48
CA LEU A 55 -7.22 -1.05 -11.18
C LEU A 55 -8.56 -1.28 -11.88
N ASP A 56 -8.80 -0.50 -12.93
CA ASP A 56 -9.93 -0.71 -13.82
C ASP A 56 -9.77 -2.01 -14.64
N ARG A 57 -10.71 -2.29 -15.55
CA ARG A 57 -10.65 -3.51 -16.37
C ARG A 57 -9.40 -3.62 -17.25
N ARG A 58 -8.73 -2.50 -17.57
CA ARG A 58 -7.51 -2.48 -18.39
C ARG A 58 -6.28 -2.68 -17.52
N VAL A 59 -6.15 -1.89 -16.45
CA VAL A 59 -5.01 -1.97 -15.52
C VAL A 59 -5.03 -3.30 -14.74
N GLY A 60 -6.20 -3.86 -14.46
CA GLY A 60 -6.33 -5.17 -13.82
C GLY A 60 -5.79 -6.34 -14.67
N ARG A 61 -5.65 -6.15 -16.00
CA ARG A 61 -5.18 -7.17 -16.96
C ARG A 61 -3.71 -7.01 -17.36
N LEU A 62 -2.98 -6.07 -16.78
CA LEU A 62 -1.54 -5.94 -17.02
C LEU A 62 -0.86 -7.29 -16.75
N ASP A 63 0.22 -7.58 -17.46
CA ASP A 63 1.08 -8.71 -17.12
C ASP A 63 2.00 -8.34 -15.94
N HIS A 64 2.92 -9.24 -15.60
CA HIS A 64 3.83 -9.01 -14.49
C HIS A 64 4.79 -7.84 -14.77
N ALA A 65 5.37 -7.79 -15.98
CA ALA A 65 6.36 -6.77 -16.35
C ALA A 65 5.75 -5.36 -16.33
N LEU A 66 4.56 -5.18 -16.92
CA LEU A 66 3.89 -3.87 -16.91
C LEU A 66 3.47 -3.44 -15.50
N ARG A 67 3.12 -4.36 -14.61
CA ARG A 67 2.88 -4.00 -13.19
C ARG A 67 4.16 -3.50 -12.53
N THR A 68 5.30 -4.16 -12.79
CA THR A 68 6.61 -3.73 -12.30
C THR A 68 6.93 -2.32 -12.80
N ASP A 69 6.84 -2.08 -14.11
CA ASP A 69 7.07 -0.77 -14.73
C ASP A 69 6.19 0.33 -14.14
N VAL A 70 4.90 0.03 -13.91
CA VAL A 70 3.97 0.96 -13.26
C VAL A 70 4.42 1.31 -11.85
N LEU A 71 4.82 0.33 -11.04
CA LEU A 71 5.31 0.59 -9.68
C LEU A 71 6.59 1.40 -9.68
N GLU A 72 7.53 1.12 -10.59
CA GLU A 72 8.74 1.91 -10.72
C GLU A 72 8.46 3.35 -11.12
N ALA A 73 7.59 3.57 -12.11
CA ALA A 73 7.20 4.89 -12.54
C ALA A 73 6.53 5.68 -11.40
N MET A 74 5.61 5.03 -10.67
CA MET A 74 4.95 5.61 -9.51
C MET A 74 5.97 5.94 -8.40
N LEU A 75 6.94 5.07 -8.17
CA LEU A 75 7.98 5.27 -7.17
C LEU A 75 8.87 6.48 -7.51
N ARG A 76 9.37 6.55 -8.76
CA ARG A 76 10.16 7.69 -9.25
C ARG A 76 9.42 9.02 -9.09
N ALA A 77 8.09 9.02 -9.27
CA ALA A 77 7.28 10.23 -9.12
C ALA A 77 7.15 10.73 -7.67
N VAL A 78 7.30 9.85 -6.68
CA VAL A 78 7.11 10.18 -5.25
C VAL A 78 8.41 10.13 -4.45
N GLU A 79 9.52 9.73 -5.07
CA GLU A 79 10.79 9.55 -4.41
C GLU A 79 11.35 10.87 -3.86
N ARG A 80 11.74 10.83 -2.59
CA ARG A 80 12.38 11.94 -1.88
C ARG A 80 13.52 11.40 -1.00
N PRO A 81 14.63 12.15 -0.86
CA PRO A 81 15.71 11.76 0.06
C PRO A 81 15.19 11.50 1.48
N GLY A 82 15.67 10.43 2.11
CA GLY A 82 15.31 10.08 3.49
C GLY A 82 13.91 9.47 3.68
N THR A 83 13.18 9.18 2.60
CA THR A 83 11.87 8.51 2.68
C THR A 83 11.95 7.01 2.42
N ALA A 84 11.12 6.25 3.13
CA ALA A 84 10.92 4.81 2.95
C ALA A 84 9.51 4.57 2.38
N PRO A 85 9.32 4.67 1.06
CA PRO A 85 8.03 4.46 0.42
C PRO A 85 7.56 3.01 0.59
N VAL A 86 6.25 2.84 0.66
CA VAL A 86 5.57 1.55 0.69
C VAL A 86 4.55 1.49 -0.44
N VAL A 87 4.24 0.28 -0.88
CA VAL A 87 3.14 0.00 -1.79
C VAL A 87 1.93 -0.40 -0.97
N TRP A 88 0.75 0.15 -1.28
CA TRP A 88 -0.50 -0.40 -0.72
C TRP A 88 -1.57 -0.58 -1.78
N LEU A 89 -2.15 -1.77 -1.78
CA LEU A 89 -3.31 -2.11 -2.61
C LEU A 89 -4.58 -1.89 -1.79
N ALA A 90 -5.28 -0.80 -2.08
CA ALA A 90 -6.55 -0.46 -1.46
C ALA A 90 -7.69 -1.18 -2.19
N ARG A 91 -8.43 -2.04 -1.49
CA ARG A 91 -9.58 -2.75 -2.07
C ARG A 91 -10.69 -3.03 -1.07
N CYS A 92 -11.89 -3.27 -1.57
CA CYS A 92 -12.97 -3.82 -0.77
C CYS A 92 -12.86 -5.35 -0.65
N GLY A 93 -13.72 -5.93 0.19
CA GLY A 93 -13.83 -7.39 0.35
C GLY A 93 -13.03 -7.94 1.54
N PRO A 94 -12.72 -9.25 1.51
CA PRO A 94 -12.11 -9.95 2.63
C PRO A 94 -10.68 -9.49 2.93
N VAL A 95 -10.24 -9.65 4.18
CA VAL A 95 -8.85 -9.36 4.60
C VAL A 95 -7.86 -10.42 4.14
N GLN A 96 -8.34 -11.61 3.76
CA GLN A 96 -7.50 -12.66 3.20
C GLN A 96 -6.88 -12.20 1.88
N ALA A 97 -5.66 -12.69 1.61
CA ALA A 97 -4.99 -12.42 0.35
C ALA A 97 -5.78 -13.03 -0.81
N LEU A 98 -5.92 -12.26 -1.88
CA LEU A 98 -6.50 -12.67 -3.16
C LEU A 98 -5.42 -12.72 -4.22
N ASP A 99 -5.71 -13.36 -5.36
CA ASP A 99 -4.75 -13.50 -6.47
C ASP A 99 -4.23 -12.16 -6.97
N VAL A 100 -5.09 -11.13 -6.99
CA VAL A 100 -4.69 -9.75 -7.34
C VAL A 100 -3.66 -9.18 -6.37
N ASP A 101 -3.76 -9.51 -5.08
CA ASP A 101 -2.81 -9.05 -4.07
C ASP A 101 -1.44 -9.69 -4.31
N LEU A 102 -1.43 -10.99 -4.62
CA LEU A 102 -0.21 -11.74 -4.88
C LEU A 102 0.44 -11.32 -6.21
N ALA A 103 -0.36 -11.01 -7.24
CA ALA A 103 0.15 -10.51 -8.52
C ALA A 103 0.86 -9.15 -8.37
N TRP A 104 0.28 -8.24 -7.58
CA TRP A 104 0.91 -6.95 -7.29
C TRP A 104 2.08 -7.08 -6.30
N LEU A 105 2.05 -8.03 -5.37
CA LEU A 105 3.19 -8.34 -4.51
C LEU A 105 4.39 -8.85 -5.32
N ALA A 106 4.14 -9.72 -6.29
CA ALA A 106 5.18 -10.20 -7.20
C ALA A 106 5.80 -9.03 -7.97
N ALA A 107 4.99 -8.13 -8.51
CA ALA A 107 5.46 -6.92 -9.20
C ALA A 107 6.26 -5.99 -8.27
N ALA A 108 5.80 -5.77 -7.02
CA ALA A 108 6.52 -4.97 -6.05
C ALA A 108 7.90 -5.56 -5.71
N ARG A 109 8.01 -6.89 -5.66
CA ARG A 109 9.30 -7.57 -5.50
C ARG A 109 10.20 -7.45 -6.73
N GLY A 110 9.63 -7.46 -7.93
CA GLY A 110 10.36 -7.17 -9.18
C GLY A 110 10.98 -5.78 -9.13
N ALA A 111 10.15 -4.76 -8.88
CA ALA A 111 10.61 -3.38 -8.75
C ALA A 111 11.66 -3.21 -7.63
N ALA A 112 11.45 -3.85 -6.48
CA ALA A 112 12.42 -3.85 -5.38
C ALA A 112 13.79 -4.42 -5.80
N ALA A 113 13.79 -5.49 -6.59
CA ALA A 113 15.01 -6.14 -7.06
C ALA A 113 15.73 -5.30 -8.13
N GLU A 114 14.99 -4.72 -9.06
CA GLU A 114 15.53 -3.85 -10.12
C GLU A 114 16.13 -2.56 -9.56
N LEU A 115 15.53 -2.02 -8.51
CA LEU A 115 15.98 -0.80 -7.83
C LEU A 115 16.94 -1.06 -6.66
N ASP A 116 17.29 -2.32 -6.41
CA ASP A 116 18.13 -2.80 -5.29
C ASP A 116 17.76 -2.18 -3.93
N ARG A 117 16.45 -2.07 -3.64
CA ARG A 117 15.94 -1.51 -2.39
C ARG A 117 14.72 -2.26 -1.84
N PRO A 118 14.53 -2.32 -0.51
CA PRO A 118 13.30 -2.81 0.06
C PRO A 118 12.09 -1.99 -0.38
N LEU A 119 11.01 -2.67 -0.80
CA LEU A 119 9.74 -2.04 -1.14
C LEU A 119 8.58 -2.86 -0.55
N PRO A 120 8.22 -2.63 0.73
CA PRO A 120 7.14 -3.37 1.38
C PRO A 120 5.80 -3.11 0.70
N MET A 121 4.99 -4.17 0.61
CA MET A 121 3.63 -4.07 0.11
C MET A 121 2.62 -4.57 1.14
N VAL A 122 1.52 -3.82 1.31
CA VAL A 122 0.36 -4.25 2.09
C VAL A 122 -0.93 -4.18 1.30
N VAL A 123 -1.93 -4.94 1.73
CA VAL A 123 -3.32 -4.80 1.30
C VAL A 123 -4.06 -3.98 2.34
N VAL A 124 -4.76 -2.94 1.91
CA VAL A 124 -5.55 -2.04 2.76
C VAL A 124 -7.03 -2.23 2.46
N THR A 125 -7.80 -2.52 3.49
CA THR A 125 -9.27 -2.48 3.48
C THR A 125 -9.77 -1.32 4.33
N ARG A 126 -11.09 -1.10 4.38
CA ARG A 126 -11.69 -0.05 5.24
C ARG A 126 -11.36 -0.18 6.73
N ARG A 127 -10.94 -1.35 7.20
CA ARG A 127 -10.75 -1.63 8.62
C ARG A 127 -9.46 -2.34 8.94
N SER A 128 -8.59 -2.56 7.97
CA SER A 128 -7.37 -3.32 8.21
C SER A 128 -6.30 -3.01 7.19
N TRP A 129 -5.06 -3.31 7.56
CA TRP A 129 -4.00 -3.57 6.61
C TRP A 129 -3.39 -4.95 6.89
N ARG A 130 -2.85 -5.59 5.87
CA ARG A 130 -2.17 -6.90 5.97
C ARG A 130 -1.07 -7.02 4.92
N ASP A 131 0.11 -7.50 5.32
CA ASP A 131 1.12 -7.98 4.39
C ASP A 131 0.64 -9.32 3.79
N PRO A 132 0.46 -9.42 2.46
CA PRO A 132 -0.04 -10.64 1.83
C PRO A 132 0.94 -11.81 1.91
N SER A 133 2.25 -11.56 2.08
CA SER A 133 3.31 -12.57 2.13
C SER A 133 3.50 -13.20 3.50
N THR A 134 3.42 -12.42 4.58
CA THR A 134 3.63 -12.90 5.96
C THR A 134 2.34 -13.06 6.74
N GLY A 135 1.30 -12.36 6.30
CA GLY A 135 0.03 -12.27 6.99
C GLY A 135 0.01 -11.36 8.21
N VAL A 136 1.13 -10.70 8.53
CA VAL A 136 1.20 -9.67 9.55
C VAL A 136 0.24 -8.54 9.19
N GLY A 137 -0.55 -8.08 10.15
CA GLY A 137 -1.59 -7.09 9.90
C GLY A 137 -2.20 -6.53 11.18
N ARG A 138 -3.01 -5.49 11.02
CA ARG A 138 -3.82 -4.92 12.10
C ARG A 138 -5.23 -4.65 11.60
N SER A 139 -6.21 -4.80 12.49
CA SER A 139 -7.62 -4.54 12.21
C SER A 139 -8.24 -3.68 13.30
N TRP A 140 -9.20 -2.83 12.92
CA TRP A 140 -9.91 -1.93 13.82
C TRP A 140 -11.42 -2.17 13.77
N SER A 141 -12.04 -2.32 14.94
CA SER A 141 -13.51 -2.40 15.08
C SER A 141 -14.18 -1.03 14.93
N ARG A 142 -13.49 0.05 15.32
CA ARG A 142 -13.92 1.45 15.17
C ARG A 142 -12.74 2.33 14.78
N LEU A 143 -12.84 2.98 13.62
CA LEU A 143 -11.96 4.09 13.22
C LEU A 143 -12.77 5.37 13.40
N ARG A 144 -12.35 6.25 14.32
CA ARG A 144 -13.09 7.50 14.58
C ARG A 144 -12.70 8.53 13.51
N ALA A 145 -13.69 9.22 12.95
CA ALA A 145 -13.48 10.33 12.01
C ALA A 145 -12.65 11.50 12.62
N ALA A 146 -12.47 11.54 13.95
CA ALA A 146 -11.56 12.48 14.60
C ALA A 146 -10.08 12.18 14.32
N ASP A 147 -9.71 10.91 14.10
CA ASP A 147 -8.35 10.50 13.74
C ASP A 147 -7.96 10.95 12.32
N ALA A 148 -8.96 11.06 11.45
CA ALA A 148 -8.83 11.53 10.08
C ALA A 148 -8.48 13.01 9.97
N ARG A 149 -9.02 13.86 10.85
CA ARG A 149 -8.81 15.32 10.80
C ARG A 149 -7.39 15.73 11.21
N ARG A 150 -6.68 14.92 12.01
CA ARG A 150 -5.27 15.17 12.37
C ARG A 150 -4.27 14.73 11.28
N ALA A 151 -4.68 13.87 10.35
CA ALA A 151 -3.84 13.39 9.25
C ALA A 151 -3.90 14.29 8.00
N GLY A 152 -4.87 15.22 7.93
CA GLY A 152 -5.10 16.11 6.79
C GLY A 152 -4.68 17.56 7.01
N HIS A 153 -3.91 17.88 8.06
CA HIS A 153 -3.35 19.22 8.24
C HIS A 153 -1.88 19.21 7.79
N PRO A 154 -1.56 19.59 6.55
CA PRO A 154 -0.24 20.11 6.27
C PRO A 154 -0.11 21.40 7.10
N GLY A 155 0.89 21.46 7.98
CA GLY A 155 1.16 22.66 8.75
C GLY A 155 1.27 23.87 7.80
N ALA A 156 0.60 24.95 8.22
CA ALA A 156 0.71 26.28 7.65
C ALA A 156 2.16 26.80 7.71
#